data_AF-A0A330M1V3-F1
#
_entry.id   AF-A0A330M1V3-F1
#
_cell.length_a   1.000
_cell.length_b   1.000
_cell.length_c   1.000
_cell.angle_alpha   90.00
_cell.angle_beta   90.00
_cell.angle_gamma   90.00
#
_symmetry.space_group_name_H-M   'P 1'
#
loop_
_entity.id
_entity.type
_entity.pdbx_description
1 polymer ?
#
loop_
_entity_poly.entity_id
_entity_poly.type
_entity_poly.pdbx_seq_one_letter_code
_entity_poly.pdbx_strand_id
1 'polypeptide(L)'
;MPKQYQDEPITADVLKRCGLVKHPDADHYLSLYFDLCGEPELAQLNIDALHTASCVNQLSQILLPISQGIGFTVLPKSALDSFSHNERLVIHRSKQAVTEQLYLVQKRNRQLPARYHTLTARLNLLIKQSENKNK
;
A
#
# COMPACT_ATOMS: atom_id res chain seq x y z
N MET A 1 4.03 -5.99 -7.60
CA MET A 1 4.00 -7.35 -8.16
C MET A 1 5.40 -7.79 -8.55
N PRO A 2 5.66 -9.09 -8.69
CA PRO A 2 6.95 -9.58 -9.19
C PRO A 2 7.16 -9.20 -10.65
N LYS A 3 8.42 -9.05 -11.07
CA LYS A 3 8.76 -8.58 -12.43
C LYS A 3 8.19 -9.42 -13.57
N GLN A 4 7.98 -10.71 -13.35
CA GLN A 4 7.43 -11.62 -14.37
C GLN A 4 6.01 -11.26 -14.84
N TYR A 5 5.28 -10.41 -14.10
CA TYR A 5 3.94 -9.95 -14.46
C TYR A 5 3.94 -8.56 -15.15
N GLN A 6 5.09 -8.09 -15.65
CA GLN A 6 5.25 -6.73 -16.19
C GLN A 6 4.26 -6.38 -17.32
N ASP A 7 4.03 -7.33 -18.22
CA ASP A 7 3.22 -7.13 -19.43
C ASP A 7 1.84 -7.81 -19.34
N GLU A 8 1.49 -8.37 -18.17
CA GLU A 8 0.22 -9.05 -17.97
C GLU A 8 -0.82 -8.08 -17.38
N PRO A 9 -2.04 -8.00 -17.96
CA PRO A 9 -3.11 -7.18 -17.37
C PRO A 9 -3.49 -7.73 -16.00
N ILE A 10 -3.78 -6.84 -15.05
CA ILE A 10 -4.19 -7.25 -13.70
C ILE A 10 -5.68 -7.56 -13.69
N THR A 11 -6.00 -8.84 -13.86
CA THR A 11 -7.34 -9.40 -13.72
C THR A 11 -7.46 -10.17 -12.40
N ALA A 12 -8.69 -10.50 -12.01
CA ALA A 12 -8.95 -11.29 -10.81
C ALA A 12 -8.23 -12.65 -10.84
N ASP A 13 -8.15 -13.28 -12.02
CA ASP A 13 -7.51 -14.58 -12.18
C ASP A 13 -5.99 -14.50 -12.06
N VAL A 14 -5.37 -13.42 -12.54
CA VAL A 14 -3.93 -13.18 -12.36
C VAL A 14 -3.60 -13.03 -10.88
N LEU A 15 -4.41 -12.26 -10.14
CA LEU A 15 -4.22 -12.08 -8.69
C LEU A 15 -4.42 -13.40 -7.93
N LYS A 16 -5.45 -14.19 -8.26
CA LYS A 16 -5.69 -15.50 -7.66
C LYS A 16 -4.54 -16.48 -7.93
N ARG A 17 -3.96 -16.46 -9.14
CA ARG A 17 -2.82 -17.32 -9.51
C ARG A 17 -1.52 -16.86 -8.85
N CYS A 18 -1.30 -15.54 -8.75
CA CYS A 18 -0.10 -14.98 -8.15
C CYS A 18 -0.07 -15.22 -6.63
N GLY A 19 -1.21 -15.03 -5.96
CA GLY A 19 -1.35 -15.22 -4.52
C GLY A 19 -0.92 -14.00 -3.71
N LEU A 20 -1.55 -13.79 -2.56
CA LEU A 20 -1.34 -12.62 -1.71
C LEU A 20 -0.14 -12.84 -0.77
N VAL A 21 0.78 -11.87 -0.75
CA VAL A 21 1.73 -11.69 0.36
C VAL A 21 1.02 -10.88 1.44
N LYS A 22 0.57 -11.58 2.48
CA LYS A 22 -0.21 -11.01 3.58
C LYS A 22 0.72 -10.26 4.53
N HIS A 23 0.21 -9.17 5.08
CA HIS A 23 0.81 -8.38 6.15
C HIS A 23 -0.33 -7.77 6.99
N PRO A 24 -0.06 -7.18 8.18
CA PRO A 24 -1.12 -6.70 9.07
C PRO A 24 -2.12 -5.74 8.41
N ASP A 25 -1.62 -4.88 7.50
CA ASP A 25 -2.43 -3.87 6.81
C ASP A 25 -2.95 -4.32 5.42
N ALA A 26 -2.69 -5.57 5.00
CA ALA A 26 -2.96 -6.00 3.62
C ALA A 26 -4.44 -5.92 3.26
N ASP A 27 -5.30 -6.40 4.16
CA ASP A 27 -6.75 -6.47 3.94
C ASP A 27 -7.36 -5.04 3.82
N HIS A 28 -6.83 -4.07 4.59
CA HIS A 28 -7.21 -2.66 4.50
C HIS A 28 -6.82 -2.05 3.15
N TYR A 29 -5.55 -2.18 2.75
CA TYR A 29 -5.07 -1.60 1.50
C TYR A 29 -5.68 -2.25 0.26
N LEU A 30 -5.92 -3.56 0.28
CA LEU A 30 -6.62 -4.26 -0.79
C LEU A 30 -8.05 -3.76 -0.94
N SER A 31 -8.80 -3.68 0.16
CA SER A 31 -10.18 -3.17 0.15
C SER A 31 -10.22 -1.76 -0.43
N LEU A 32 -9.38 -0.86 0.09
CA LEU A 32 -9.29 0.52 -0.39
C LEU A 32 -8.96 0.60 -1.89
N TYR A 33 -8.01 -0.21 -2.36
CA TYR A 33 -7.61 -0.20 -3.76
C TYR A 33 -8.71 -0.78 -4.67
N PHE A 34 -9.31 -1.92 -4.32
CA PHE A 34 -10.37 -2.53 -5.13
C PHE A 34 -11.60 -1.64 -5.25
N ASP A 35 -11.97 -0.92 -4.19
CA ASP A 35 -13.11 0.00 -4.20
C ASP A 35 -12.88 1.24 -5.07
N LEU A 36 -11.63 1.75 -5.12
CA LEU A 36 -11.33 3.07 -5.69
C LEU A 36 -10.50 3.05 -6.99
N CYS A 37 -9.99 1.89 -7.43
CA CYS A 37 -9.10 1.82 -8.59
C CYS A 37 -9.80 2.05 -9.95
N GLY A 38 -11.13 2.03 -9.97
CA GLY A 38 -11.94 2.21 -11.19
C GLY A 38 -12.03 0.97 -12.08
N GLU A 39 -11.74 -0.23 -11.55
CA GLU A 39 -11.82 -1.51 -12.25
C GLU A 39 -12.97 -2.37 -11.71
N PRO A 40 -14.09 -2.52 -12.44
CA PRO A 40 -15.28 -3.21 -11.95
C PRO A 40 -15.06 -4.69 -11.60
N GLU A 41 -14.11 -5.35 -12.28
CA GLU A 41 -13.75 -6.74 -12.02
C GLU A 41 -13.04 -6.89 -10.67
N LEU A 42 -12.13 -5.96 -10.35
CA LEU A 42 -11.38 -5.97 -9.09
C LEU A 42 -12.27 -5.56 -7.92
N ALA A 43 -13.20 -4.62 -8.11
CA ALA A 43 -14.16 -4.22 -7.08
C ALA A 43 -15.09 -5.36 -6.63
N GLN A 44 -15.33 -6.36 -7.48
CA GLN A 44 -16.14 -7.55 -7.16
C GLN A 44 -15.32 -8.72 -6.59
N LEU A 45 -13.99 -8.58 -6.56
CA LEU A 45 -13.10 -9.63 -6.10
C LEU A 45 -13.18 -9.77 -4.58
N ASN A 46 -13.59 -10.95 -4.11
CA ASN A 46 -13.51 -11.27 -2.69
C ASN A 46 -12.04 -11.49 -2.29
N ILE A 47 -11.52 -10.64 -1.40
CA ILE A 47 -10.15 -10.72 -0.87
C ILE A 47 -9.92 -12.07 -0.17
N ASP A 48 -10.91 -12.60 0.55
CA ASP A 48 -10.80 -13.88 1.25
C ASP A 48 -10.68 -15.08 0.29
N ALA A 49 -11.05 -14.90 -0.99
CA ALA A 49 -10.87 -15.93 -2.02
C ALA A 49 -9.43 -15.96 -2.57
N LEU A 50 -8.60 -14.97 -2.24
CA LEU A 50 -7.19 -14.97 -2.61
C LEU A 50 -6.43 -15.90 -1.67
N HIS A 51 -5.75 -16.89 -2.25
CA HIS A 51 -4.85 -17.71 -1.45
C HIS A 51 -3.66 -16.88 -0.96
N THR A 52 -3.20 -17.17 0.26
CA THR A 52 -2.01 -16.53 0.83
C THR A 52 -0.76 -17.27 0.35
N ALA A 53 0.09 -16.61 -0.43
CA ALA A 53 1.37 -17.15 -0.90
C ALA A 53 2.47 -17.04 0.16
N SER A 54 2.44 -15.99 0.99
CA SER A 54 3.39 -15.77 2.08
C SER A 54 2.81 -14.77 3.09
N CYS A 55 3.40 -14.68 4.28
CA CYS A 55 3.03 -13.70 5.30
C CYS A 55 4.28 -13.01 5.86
N VAL A 56 4.24 -11.68 5.96
CA VAL A 56 5.34 -10.86 6.46
C VAL A 56 4.79 -9.84 7.47
N ASN A 57 5.46 -9.72 8.61
CA ASN A 57 5.06 -8.79 9.67
C ASN A 57 5.98 -7.56 9.81
N GLN A 58 7.07 -7.50 9.03
CA GLN A 58 7.99 -6.35 9.04
C GLN A 58 7.80 -5.53 7.78
N LEU A 59 7.40 -4.27 7.93
CA LEU A 59 7.07 -3.36 6.82
C LEU A 59 8.20 -3.27 5.78
N SER A 60 9.45 -3.13 6.24
CA SER A 60 10.64 -3.05 5.37
C SER A 60 10.92 -4.34 4.58
N GLN A 61 10.33 -5.47 4.98
CA GLN A 61 10.54 -6.77 4.37
C GLN A 61 9.37 -7.23 3.50
N ILE A 62 8.22 -6.53 3.49
CA ILE A 62 7.03 -6.95 2.73
C ILE A 62 7.36 -7.12 1.24
N LEU A 63 8.19 -6.25 0.68
CA LEU A 63 8.56 -6.27 -0.73
C LEU A 63 9.63 -7.32 -1.09
N LEU A 64 10.32 -7.89 -0.10
CA LEU A 64 11.36 -8.89 -0.32
C LEU A 64 10.83 -10.17 -1.01
N PRO A 65 9.81 -10.89 -0.50
CA PRO A 65 9.28 -12.09 -1.16
C PRO A 65 8.76 -11.78 -2.57
N ILE A 66 8.16 -10.61 -2.76
CA ILE A 66 7.62 -10.17 -4.05
C ILE A 66 8.77 -9.98 -5.07
N SER A 67 9.89 -9.39 -4.63
CA SER A 67 11.09 -9.26 -5.45
C SER A 67 11.74 -10.59 -5.82
N GLN A 68 11.39 -11.65 -5.09
CA GLN A 68 11.83 -13.03 -5.31
C GLN A 68 10.84 -13.85 -6.17
N GLY A 69 9.78 -13.23 -6.68
CA GLY A 69 8.78 -13.95 -7.50
C GLY A 69 7.55 -14.42 -6.72
N ILE A 70 7.47 -14.16 -5.41
CA ILE A 70 6.44 -14.72 -4.53
C ILE A 70 5.32 -13.71 -4.33
N GLY A 71 4.18 -13.98 -4.95
CA GLY A 71 2.93 -13.29 -4.69
C GLY A 71 2.92 -11.79 -5.00
N PHE A 72 1.82 -11.14 -4.66
CA PHE A 72 1.65 -9.70 -4.79
C PHE A 72 1.15 -9.08 -3.49
N THR A 73 1.14 -7.75 -3.42
CA THR A 73 0.52 -7.01 -2.33
C THR A 73 0.10 -5.62 -2.80
N VAL A 74 -0.66 -4.92 -1.97
CA VAL A 74 -0.99 -3.49 -2.16
C VAL A 74 -0.40 -2.71 -0.98
N LEU A 75 0.38 -1.68 -1.29
CA LEU A 75 1.03 -0.83 -0.30
C LEU A 75 1.03 0.63 -0.75
N PRO A 76 1.17 1.58 0.20
CA PRO A 76 1.47 2.96 -0.12
C PRO A 76 2.75 3.08 -0.95
N LYS A 77 2.77 4.03 -1.89
CA LYS A 77 3.95 4.28 -2.74
C LYS A 77 5.22 4.57 -1.94
N SER A 78 5.11 5.21 -0.78
CA SER A 78 6.23 5.50 0.13
C SER A 78 6.96 4.25 0.62
N ALA A 79 6.30 3.08 0.63
CA ALA A 79 6.94 1.81 0.99
C ALA A 79 7.99 1.38 -0.06
N LEU A 80 7.84 1.79 -1.33
CA LEU A 80 8.83 1.51 -2.36
C LEU A 80 10.07 2.39 -2.24
N ASP A 81 9.91 3.64 -1.80
CA ASP A 81 11.04 4.59 -1.70
C ASP A 81 12.13 4.09 -0.75
N SER A 82 11.76 3.25 0.21
CA SER A 82 12.68 2.66 1.21
C SER A 82 13.24 1.29 0.82
N PHE A 83 12.78 0.69 -0.29
CA PHE A 83 13.16 -0.66 -0.69
C PHE A 83 14.29 -0.67 -1.73
N SER A 84 15.32 -1.49 -1.49
CA SER A 84 16.56 -1.45 -2.29
C SER A 84 16.48 -2.18 -3.64
N HIS A 85 15.50 -3.06 -3.86
CA HIS A 85 15.41 -3.91 -5.06
C HIS A 85 14.18 -3.60 -5.93
N ASN A 86 13.85 -2.32 -6.05
CA ASN A 86 12.68 -1.85 -6.82
C ASN A 86 12.71 -2.29 -8.30
N GLU A 87 13.88 -2.51 -8.88
CA GLU A 87 14.07 -2.96 -10.27
C GLU A 87 13.54 -4.39 -10.54
N ARG A 88 13.25 -5.16 -9.48
CA ARG A 88 12.67 -6.51 -9.52
C ARG A 88 11.16 -6.52 -9.29
N LEU A 89 10.57 -5.34 -9.12
CA LEU A 89 9.16 -5.16 -8.88
C LEU A 89 8.53 -4.49 -10.09
N VAL A 90 7.25 -4.80 -10.28
CA VAL A 90 6.36 -4.09 -11.19
C VAL A 90 5.28 -3.42 -10.36
N ILE A 91 5.10 -2.13 -10.63
CA ILE A 91 4.01 -1.33 -10.07
C ILE A 91 2.89 -1.31 -11.10
N HIS A 92 1.75 -1.88 -10.75
CA HIS A 92 0.56 -1.73 -11.58
C HIS A 92 0.00 -0.31 -11.43
N ARG A 93 -0.33 0.33 -12.55
CA ARG A 93 -0.98 1.64 -12.56
C ARG A 93 -2.47 1.44 -12.76
N SER A 94 -3.26 1.78 -11.75
CA SER A 94 -4.72 1.78 -11.84
C SER A 94 -5.24 2.87 -12.78
N LYS A 95 -6.46 2.68 -13.32
CA LYS A 95 -7.16 3.71 -14.12
C LYS A 95 -7.40 4.99 -13.32
N GLN A 96 -7.75 4.83 -12.04
CA GLN A 96 -7.94 5.95 -11.11
C GLN A 96 -6.89 5.90 -10.01
N ALA A 97 -6.30 7.07 -9.70
CA ALA A 97 -5.35 7.19 -8.61
C ALA A 97 -6.08 6.95 -7.28
N VAL A 98 -5.65 5.93 -6.53
CA VAL A 98 -6.15 5.64 -5.19
C VAL A 98 -5.26 6.34 -4.18
N THR A 99 -5.84 7.20 -3.35
CA THR A 99 -5.13 7.94 -2.31
C THR A 99 -5.79 7.75 -0.96
N GLU A 100 -4.98 7.59 0.08
CA GLU A 100 -5.44 7.53 1.47
C GLU A 100 -5.16 8.85 2.17
N GLN A 101 -6.15 9.36 2.92
CA GLN A 101 -5.98 10.55 3.74
C GLN A 101 -5.30 10.22 5.06
N LEU A 102 -4.27 10.99 5.42
CA LEU A 102 -3.60 10.87 6.71
C LEU A 102 -4.29 11.72 7.77
N TYR A 103 -4.50 11.13 8.95
CA TYR A 103 -5.17 11.79 10.06
C TYR A 103 -4.27 11.87 11.29
N LEU A 104 -4.31 13.02 11.97
CA LEU A 104 -3.73 13.18 13.31
C LEU A 104 -4.85 13.13 14.35
N VAL A 105 -4.88 12.07 15.15
CA VAL A 105 -5.97 11.82 16.11
C VAL A 105 -5.54 12.19 17.54
N GLN A 106 -6.45 12.84 18.29
CA GLN A 106 -6.26 13.14 19.72
C GLN A 106 -7.53 12.84 20.52
N LYS A 107 -7.38 12.52 21.82
CA LYS A 107 -8.53 12.34 22.72
C LYS A 107 -9.17 13.70 23.00
N ARG A 108 -10.48 13.83 22.72
CA ARG A 108 -11.27 15.07 22.85
C ARG A 108 -11.07 15.79 24.19
N ASN A 109 -11.02 15.04 25.29
CA ASN A 109 -10.99 15.60 26.65
C ASN A 109 -9.59 15.57 27.29
N ARG A 110 -8.52 15.45 26.49
CA ARG A 110 -7.14 15.41 27.01
C ARG A 110 -6.40 16.66 26.55
N GLN A 111 -6.03 17.53 27.48
CA GLN A 111 -5.08 18.60 27.17
C GLN A 111 -3.71 17.99 26.86
N LEU A 112 -3.17 18.32 25.69
CA LEU A 112 -1.85 17.88 25.28
C LEU A 112 -0.78 18.73 25.98
N PRO A 113 0.22 18.10 26.63
CA PRO A 113 1.38 18.81 27.15
C PRO A 113 2.07 19.67 26.07
N ALA A 114 2.70 20.78 26.47
CA ALA A 114 3.34 21.74 25.56
C ALA A 114 4.32 21.09 24.55
N ARG A 115 5.03 20.02 24.93
CA ARG A 115 5.94 19.27 24.04
C ARG A 115 5.29 18.76 22.76
N TYR A 116 3.99 18.43 22.80
CA TYR A 116 3.28 17.94 21.62
C TYR A 116 3.01 19.06 20.60
N HIS A 117 2.93 20.32 21.02
CA HIS A 117 2.72 21.44 20.09
C HIS A 117 3.88 21.53 19.10
N THR A 118 5.11 21.33 19.58
CA THR A 118 6.30 21.31 18.72
C THR A 118 6.25 20.15 17.72
N LEU A 119 5.85 18.96 18.18
CA LEU A 119 5.73 17.78 17.32
C LEU A 119 4.64 17.97 16.25
N THR A 120 3.44 18.41 16.64
CA THR A 120 2.32 18.64 15.72
C THR A 120 2.65 19.70 14.68
N ALA A 121 3.28 20.81 15.09
CA ALA A 121 3.73 21.85 14.16
C ALA A 121 4.76 21.32 13.14
N ARG A 122 5.71 20.51 13.60
CA ARG A 122 6.73 19.89 12.74
C ARG A 122 6.12 18.88 11.76
N LEU A 123 5.21 18.02 12.23
CA LEU A 123 4.51 17.05 11.38
C LEU A 123 3.70 17.76 10.28
N ASN A 124 2.94 18.79 10.63
CA ASN A 124 2.16 19.56 9.66
C ASN A 124 3.03 20.25 8.60
N LEU A 125 4.22 20.73 8.97
CA LEU A 125 5.18 21.30 8.02
C LEU A 125 5.71 20.24 7.05
N LEU A 126 6.11 19.08 7.56
CA LEU A 126 6.65 17.99 6.74
C LEU A 126 5.60 17.44 5.76
N ILE A 127 4.35 17.28 6.20
CA ILE A 127 3.25 16.82 5.34
C ILE A 127 3.02 17.82 4.20
N LYS A 128 2.92 19.13 4.48
CA LYS A 128 2.77 20.16 3.44
C LYS A 128 3.93 20.20 2.44
N GLN A 129 5.15 19.92 2.89
CA GLN A 129 6.33 19.87 2.01
C GLN A 129 6.31 18.64 1.10
N SER A 130 5.81 17.50 1.59
CA SER A 130 5.69 16.27 0.81
C SER A 130 4.63 16.35 -0.30
N GLU A 131 3.54 17.09 -0.07
CA GLU A 131 2.49 17.34 -1.06
C GLU A 131 2.99 18.19 -2.24
N ASN A 132 3.84 19.19 -1.97
CA ASN A 132 4.42 20.04 -3.02
C ASN A 132 5.49 19.35 -3.88
N LYS A 133 6.04 18.20 -3.44
CA LYS A 133 7.08 17.46 -4.16
C LYS A 133 6.50 16.40 -5.13
N ASN A 134 5.21 16.09 -5.00
CA ASN A 134 4.47 15.13 -5.81
C ASN A 134 3.60 15.78 -6.91
N LYS A 135 3.79 17.09 -7.15
CA LYS A 135 3.20 17.87 -8.25
C LYS A 135 4.27 18.18 -9.29
#